data_AF-V9LJV7-F1
#
_entry.id   AF-V9LJV7-F1
#
_cell.length_a   1.000
_cell.length_b   1.000
_cell.length_c   1.000
_cell.angle_alpha   90.00
_cell.angle_beta   90.00
_cell.angle_gamma   90.00
#
_symmetry.space_group_name_H-M   'P 1'
#
loop_
_entity.id
_entity.type
_entity.pdbx_description
1 polymer ?
#
loop_
_entity_poly.entity_id
_entity_poly.type
_entity_poly.pdbx_seq_one_letter_code
_entity_poly.pdbx_strand_id
1 'polypeptide(L)'
;EQYVSVACRETRFLKQRWGWWVSRDGRQINSWGGAPTDSGKCSCGENGNCALALSTCNCDANDGVWRQDEGFLRDKSTLPVREVRFGDTQDVPAEMAFHRIGALHCSGHGPKVPVLESCAA
;
A
#
# COMPACT_ATOMS: atom_id res chain seq x y z
N GLU A 1 7.42 7.83 -5.57
CA GLU A 1 6.38 7.41 -4.60
C GLU A 1 5.08 7.17 -5.36
N GLN A 2 4.15 6.44 -4.75
CA GLN A 2 2.84 6.16 -5.35
C GLN A 2 1.78 6.21 -4.27
N TYR A 3 0.72 6.98 -4.49
CA TYR A 3 -0.38 7.07 -3.54
C TYR A 3 -1.32 5.86 -3.70
N VAL A 4 -1.76 5.29 -2.59
CA VAL A 4 -2.73 4.20 -2.57
C VAL A 4 -3.79 4.49 -1.51
N SER A 5 -5.04 4.09 -1.78
CA SER A 5 -6.09 4.10 -0.77
C SER A 5 -7.06 2.95 -0.95
N VAL A 6 -7.62 2.50 0.17
CA VAL A 6 -8.73 1.55 0.23
C VAL A 6 -9.77 2.09 1.22
N ALA A 7 -11.01 2.21 0.76
CA ALA A 7 -12.18 2.42 1.60
C ALA A 7 -12.95 1.10 1.65
N CYS A 8 -13.45 0.73 2.83
CA CYS A 8 -13.96 -0.61 3.10
C CYS A 8 -15.15 -0.57 4.06
N ARG A 9 -16.05 -1.55 3.93
CA ARG A 9 -17.16 -1.80 4.84
C ARG A 9 -17.43 -3.30 4.89
N GLU A 10 -17.34 -3.87 6.08
CA GLU A 10 -17.35 -5.33 6.29
C GLU A 10 -16.29 -6.07 5.47
N THR A 11 -15.14 -5.42 5.19
CA THR A 11 -14.05 -6.03 4.44
C THR A 11 -12.74 -5.74 5.15
N ARG A 12 -12.08 -6.80 5.61
CA ARG A 12 -10.72 -6.78 6.17
C ARG A 12 -9.69 -6.64 5.06
N PHE A 13 -8.53 -6.11 5.42
CA PHE A 13 -7.45 -5.88 4.47
C PHE A 13 -6.17 -6.58 4.88
N LEU A 14 -5.28 -5.98 5.67
CA LEU A 14 -3.96 -6.61 5.90
C LEU A 14 -4.01 -7.74 6.93
N LYS A 15 -4.91 -7.68 7.91
CA LYS A 15 -4.99 -8.71 8.96
C LYS A 15 -5.23 -10.08 8.33
N GLN A 16 -4.51 -11.10 8.79
CA GLN A 16 -4.63 -12.48 8.29
C GLN A 16 -4.41 -12.64 6.76
N ARG A 17 -3.81 -11.64 6.09
CA ARG A 17 -3.60 -11.64 4.63
C ARG A 17 -4.91 -11.67 3.82
N TRP A 18 -5.97 -11.03 4.30
CA TRP A 18 -7.19 -10.82 3.51
C TRP A 18 -6.95 -9.96 2.27
N GLY A 19 -5.90 -9.16 2.26
CA GLY A 19 -5.51 -8.32 1.14
C GLY A 19 -4.04 -7.93 1.22
N TRP A 20 -3.47 -7.63 0.07
CA TRP A 20 -2.08 -7.23 -0.10
C TRP A 20 -1.90 -6.58 -1.47
N TRP A 21 -0.75 -5.93 -1.67
CA TRP A 21 -0.34 -5.49 -3.00
C TRP A 21 0.87 -6.26 -3.50
N VAL A 22 1.03 -6.26 -4.81
CA VAL A 22 2.12 -6.93 -5.51
C VAL A 22 3.04 -5.86 -6.09
N SER A 23 4.33 -5.95 -5.78
CA SER A 23 5.36 -5.05 -6.26
C SER A 23 5.69 -5.28 -7.74
N ARG A 24 6.51 -4.37 -8.29
CA ARG A 24 6.99 -4.41 -9.68
C ARG A 24 7.58 -5.75 -10.12
N ASP A 25 8.20 -6.48 -9.19
CA ASP A 25 8.91 -7.75 -9.39
C ASP A 25 8.04 -8.97 -9.01
N GLY A 26 6.76 -8.77 -8.71
CA GLY A 26 5.84 -9.86 -8.39
C GLY A 26 5.83 -10.29 -6.93
N ARG A 27 6.56 -9.59 -6.04
CA ARG A 27 6.58 -9.91 -4.62
C ARG A 27 5.29 -9.44 -3.95
N GLN A 28 4.70 -10.31 -3.12
CA GLN A 28 3.63 -9.92 -2.22
C GLN A 28 4.19 -9.02 -1.12
N ILE A 29 3.59 -7.85 -0.95
CA ILE A 29 3.96 -6.86 0.07
C ILE A 29 2.84 -6.76 1.11
N ASN A 30 3.20 -6.92 2.38
CA ASN A 30 2.25 -6.89 3.49
C ASN A 30 2.36 -5.57 4.28
N SER A 31 2.00 -4.46 3.65
CA SER A 31 1.91 -3.12 4.25
C SER A 31 1.07 -2.25 3.34
N TRP A 32 0.55 -1.13 3.85
CA TRP A 32 -0.24 -0.22 3.04
C TRP A 32 0.09 1.24 3.33
N GLY A 33 -0.41 2.13 2.45
CA GLY A 33 -0.14 3.56 2.40
C GLY A 33 0.28 4.20 3.73
N GLY A 34 1.45 4.85 3.70
CA GLY A 34 2.02 5.54 4.86
C GLY A 34 2.74 4.65 5.87
N ALA A 35 2.67 3.32 5.78
CA ALA A 35 3.47 2.40 6.59
C ALA A 35 4.80 1.99 5.90
N PRO A 36 5.82 1.57 6.66
CA PRO A 36 7.03 0.96 6.11
C PRO A 36 6.71 -0.33 5.33
N THR A 37 7.49 -0.59 4.27
CA THR A 37 7.36 -1.83 3.48
C THR A 37 7.41 -3.05 4.38
N ASP A 38 6.42 -3.94 4.26
CA ASP A 38 6.28 -5.21 4.99
C ASP A 38 6.11 -5.10 6.52
N SER A 39 5.71 -3.94 7.04
CA SER A 39 5.46 -3.77 8.48
C SER A 39 4.24 -4.56 9.00
N GLY A 40 3.40 -5.10 8.12
CA GLY A 40 2.14 -5.77 8.46
C GLY A 40 1.02 -4.81 8.82
N LYS A 41 1.19 -3.50 8.57
CA LYS A 41 0.28 -2.46 9.05
C LYS A 41 -0.03 -1.42 7.96
N CYS A 42 -1.08 -0.65 8.21
CA CYS A 42 -1.38 0.62 7.56
C CYS A 42 -0.86 1.78 8.42
N SER A 43 -0.89 3.02 7.89
CA SER A 43 -0.43 4.20 8.65
C SER A 43 -1.08 4.31 10.04
N CYS A 44 -2.37 3.99 10.19
CA CYS A 44 -3.01 4.07 11.50
C CYS A 44 -2.45 3.07 12.52
N GLY A 45 -2.03 1.88 12.06
CA GLY A 45 -1.49 0.82 12.90
C GLY A 45 -0.05 1.11 13.34
N GLU A 46 0.69 1.87 12.53
CA GLU A 46 1.99 2.43 12.92
C GLU A 46 1.84 3.51 13.98
N ASN A 47 0.86 4.39 13.81
CA ASN A 47 0.63 5.53 14.71
C ASN A 47 -0.20 5.18 15.95
N GLY A 48 -0.74 3.95 16.05
CA GLY A 48 -1.59 3.53 17.16
C GLY A 48 -2.92 4.28 17.24
N ASN A 49 -3.41 4.82 16.12
CA ASN A 49 -4.59 5.67 16.05
C ASN A 49 -5.70 5.13 15.12
N CYS A 50 -5.68 3.81 14.84
CA CYS A 50 -6.79 3.17 14.12
C CYS A 50 -8.10 3.31 14.89
N ALA A 51 -9.22 3.31 14.16
CA ALA A 51 -10.56 3.42 14.73
C ALA A 51 -10.86 2.34 15.80
N LEU A 52 -10.37 1.12 15.58
CA LEU A 52 -10.37 0.05 16.57
C LEU A 52 -8.96 -0.11 17.14
N ALA A 53 -8.83 0.05 18.47
CA ALA A 53 -7.57 -0.06 19.18
C ALA A 53 -6.85 -1.39 18.86
N LEU A 54 -5.52 -1.34 18.74
CA LEU A 54 -4.65 -2.49 18.43
C LEU A 54 -4.88 -3.14 17.05
N SER A 55 -5.63 -2.50 16.14
CA SER A 55 -5.79 -2.97 14.77
C SER A 55 -4.57 -2.64 13.91
N THR A 56 -4.31 -3.48 12.91
CA THR A 56 -3.25 -3.29 11.92
C THR A 56 -3.61 -2.21 10.88
N CYS A 57 -4.89 -2.09 10.56
CA CYS A 57 -5.48 -1.12 9.65
C CYS A 57 -6.88 -0.73 10.11
N ASN A 58 -7.43 0.38 9.62
CA ASN A 58 -8.82 0.76 9.90
C ASN A 58 -9.80 -0.27 9.31
N CYS A 59 -9.51 -0.79 8.10
CA CYS A 59 -10.35 -1.82 7.47
C CYS A 59 -10.42 -3.14 8.24
N ASP A 60 -9.41 -3.43 9.06
CA ASP A 60 -9.40 -4.66 9.86
C ASP A 60 -10.36 -4.61 11.05
N ALA A 61 -11.03 -3.47 11.28
CA ALA A 61 -12.07 -3.33 12.30
C ALA A 61 -13.31 -4.18 12.00
N ASN A 62 -13.68 -4.32 10.72
CA ASN A 62 -14.79 -5.15 10.24
C ASN A 62 -16.08 -4.96 11.06
N ASP A 63 -16.49 -3.70 11.22
CA ASP A 63 -17.52 -3.24 12.17
C ASP A 63 -18.76 -2.64 11.48
N GLY A 64 -18.96 -2.92 10.18
CA GLY A 64 -20.07 -2.38 9.39
C GLY A 64 -20.04 -0.88 9.11
N VAL A 65 -19.03 -0.15 9.59
CA VAL A 65 -18.81 1.27 9.34
C VAL A 65 -17.86 1.43 8.16
N TRP A 66 -18.07 2.46 7.33
CA TRP A 66 -17.09 2.82 6.30
C TRP A 66 -15.79 3.28 6.96
N ARG A 67 -14.70 2.58 6.63
CA ARG A 67 -13.35 2.86 7.08
C ARG A 67 -12.45 3.13 5.88
N GLN A 68 -11.30 3.75 6.12
CA GLN A 68 -10.34 4.05 5.07
C GLN A 68 -8.90 3.93 5.57
N ASP A 69 -8.06 3.35 4.73
CA ASP A 69 -6.60 3.35 4.88
C ASP A 69 -5.96 3.89 3.61
N GLU A 70 -5.12 4.91 3.76
CA GLU A 70 -4.52 5.63 2.64
C GLU A 70 -3.10 6.11 2.94
N GLY A 71 -2.36 6.43 1.89
CA GLY A 71 -1.08 7.10 2.01
C GLY A 71 -0.15 6.77 0.85
N PHE A 72 1.07 7.29 0.94
CA PHE A 72 2.10 7.06 -0.07
C PHE A 72 2.94 5.84 0.26
N LEU A 73 3.17 5.02 -0.74
CA LEU A 73 4.26 4.05 -0.80
C LEU A 73 5.52 4.78 -1.27
N ARG A 74 6.62 4.65 -0.53
CA ARG A 74 7.84 5.43 -0.77
C ARG A 74 9.09 4.61 -1.06
N ASP A 75 9.06 3.32 -0.79
CA ASP A 75 10.13 2.41 -1.14
C ASP A 75 10.23 2.26 -2.67
N LYS A 76 11.25 2.91 -3.24
CA LYS A 76 11.45 2.94 -4.70
C LYS A 76 11.79 1.56 -5.27
N SER A 77 12.29 0.64 -4.46
CA SER A 77 12.71 -0.68 -4.93
C SER A 77 11.52 -1.59 -5.27
N THR A 78 10.36 -1.36 -4.64
CA THR A 78 9.15 -2.17 -4.79
C THR A 78 8.11 -1.56 -5.74
N LEU A 79 8.23 -0.27 -6.07
CA LEU A 79 7.28 0.44 -6.94
C LEU A 79 7.57 0.27 -8.44
N PRO A 80 6.54 0.34 -9.31
CA PRO A 80 5.14 0.62 -9.01
C PRO A 80 4.37 -0.59 -8.45
N VAL A 81 3.19 -0.31 -7.87
CA VAL A 81 2.16 -1.31 -7.58
C VAL A 81 1.72 -1.96 -8.90
N ARG A 82 1.80 -3.30 -8.96
CA ARG A 82 1.39 -4.10 -10.11
C ARG A 82 -0.03 -4.62 -9.96
N GLU A 83 -0.39 -5.07 -8.76
CA GLU A 83 -1.70 -5.63 -8.45
C GLU A 83 -2.08 -5.28 -7.01
N VAL A 84 -3.39 -5.26 -6.73
CA VAL A 84 -3.92 -5.28 -5.37
C VAL A 84 -4.96 -6.39 -5.30
N ARG A 85 -4.89 -7.18 -4.24
CA ARG A 85 -5.74 -8.35 -4.04
C ARG A 85 -6.56 -8.17 -2.77
N PHE A 86 -7.81 -8.62 -2.83
CA PHE A 86 -8.80 -8.55 -1.77
C PHE A 86 -9.45 -9.93 -1.63
N GLY A 87 -9.72 -10.38 -0.40
CA GLY A 87 -10.04 -11.78 -0.09
C GLY A 87 -11.13 -12.00 0.96
N ASP A 88 -11.58 -10.96 1.66
CA ASP A 88 -12.72 -11.02 2.59
C ASP A 88 -13.99 -10.64 1.81
N THR A 89 -14.57 -11.62 1.11
CA THR A 89 -15.64 -11.42 0.10
C THR A 89 -16.79 -12.45 0.15
N GLN A 90 -16.92 -13.22 1.24
CA GLN A 90 -17.86 -14.35 1.33
C GLN A 90 -18.64 -14.48 2.65
N ASP A 91 -18.35 -13.71 3.71
CA ASP A 91 -18.84 -14.04 5.05
C ASP A 91 -20.19 -13.40 5.39
N VAL A 92 -20.49 -12.22 4.84
CA VAL A 92 -21.76 -11.50 5.10
C VAL A 92 -22.49 -11.08 3.83
N PRO A 93 -23.79 -10.69 3.89
CA PRO A 93 -24.58 -10.38 2.69
C PRO A 93 -24.02 -9.24 1.82
N ALA A 94 -23.16 -8.39 2.38
CA ALA A 94 -22.61 -7.22 1.73
C ALA A 94 -21.22 -6.87 2.27
N GLU A 95 -20.19 -7.19 1.50
CA GLU A 95 -18.80 -6.81 1.74
C GLU A 95 -18.37 -5.91 0.59
N MET A 96 -17.84 -4.72 0.91
CA MET A 96 -17.61 -3.67 -0.07
C MET A 96 -16.25 -3.01 0.14
N ALA A 97 -15.50 -2.86 -0.96
CA ALA A 97 -14.27 -2.11 -0.97
C ALA A 97 -14.14 -1.26 -2.25
N PHE A 98 -13.69 -0.02 -2.08
CA PHE A 98 -13.26 0.87 -3.15
C PHE A 98 -11.77 1.13 -3.00
N HIS A 99 -11.00 0.97 -4.07
CA HIS A 99 -9.56 1.20 -4.04
C HIS A 99 -9.14 2.22 -5.09
N ARG A 100 -8.05 2.94 -4.81
CA ARG A 100 -7.42 3.86 -5.74
C ARG A 100 -5.91 3.61 -5.75
N ILE A 101 -5.38 3.40 -6.95
CA ILE A 101 -3.93 3.36 -7.20
C ILE A 101 -3.58 4.62 -7.97
N GLY A 102 -2.82 5.50 -7.33
CA GLY A 102 -2.35 6.74 -7.93
C GLY A 102 -1.26 6.49 -8.98
N ALA A 103 -0.99 7.52 -9.79
CA ALA A 103 0.14 7.50 -10.72
C ALA A 103 1.47 7.37 -9.95
N LEU A 104 2.43 6.66 -10.57
CA LEU A 104 3.80 6.64 -10.06
C LEU A 104 4.44 8.01 -10.26
N HIS A 105 4.85 8.66 -9.17
CA HIS A 105 5.62 9.90 -9.21
C HIS A 105 7.11 9.60 -9.05
N CYS A 106 7.89 9.86 -10.09
CA CYS A 106 9.33 9.65 -10.11
C CYS A 106 10.08 10.96 -9.84
N SER A 107 11.01 10.94 -8.89
CA SER A 107 11.90 12.07 -8.59
C SER A 107 13.29 11.58 -8.19
N GLY A 108 14.30 12.36 -8.60
CA GLY A 108 15.71 12.08 -8.36
C GLY A 108 16.60 12.82 -9.36
N HIS A 109 17.90 12.89 -9.06
CA HIS A 109 18.88 13.39 -10.01
C HIS A 109 19.30 12.25 -10.94
N GLY A 110 19.31 12.52 -12.25
CA GLY A 110 19.94 11.61 -13.21
C GLY A 110 21.43 11.45 -12.88
N PRO A 111 22.07 10.35 -13.31
CA PRO A 111 23.52 10.23 -13.21
C PRO A 111 24.13 11.46 -13.87
N LYS A 112 25.08 12.11 -13.19
CA LYS A 112 25.97 13.07 -13.84
C LYS A 112 26.75 12.26 -14.86
N VAL A 113 26.33 12.30 -16.13
CA VAL A 113 27.07 11.67 -17.22
C VAL A 113 28.47 12.29 -17.16
N PRO A 114 29.53 11.51 -16.92
CA PRO A 114 30.88 12.03 -17.00
C PRO A 114 31.02 12.61 -18.40
N VAL A 115 31.33 13.90 -18.50
CA VAL A 115 31.73 14.49 -19.78
C VAL A 115 33.01 13.76 -20.18
N LEU A 116 32.95 12.98 -21.26
CA LEU A 116 34.13 12.37 -21.86
C LEU A 116 34.97 13.51 -22.46
N GLU A 117 35.95 14.00 -21.71
CA GLU A 117 36.75 15.18 -22.09
C GLU A 117 37.74 14.91 -23.24
N SER A 118 38.02 13.65 -23.58
CA SER A 118 38.59 13.29 -24.89
C SER A 118 38.55 11.79 -25.12
N CYS A 119 38.49 11.39 -26.39
CA CYS A 119 38.95 10.07 -26.80
C CYS A 119 40.48 10.17 -26.94
N ALA A 120 41.24 9.49 -26.08
CA ALA A 120 42.67 9.35 -26.29
C ALA A 120 42.90 8.45 -27.52
N ALA A 121 43.58 8.98 -28.53
CA ALA A 121 44.06 8.28 -29.72
C ALA A 121 45.46 7.71 -29.50
#